data_AF-A0A2N2H5J0-F1
#
_entry.id   AF-A0A2N2H5J0-F1
#
_cell.length_a   1.000
_cell.length_b   1.000
_cell.length_c   1.000
_cell.angle_alpha   90.00
_cell.angle_beta   90.00
_cell.angle_gamma   90.00
#
_symmetry.space_group_name_H-M   'P 1'
#
loop_
_entity.id
_entity.type
_entity.pdbx_description
1 polymer ?
#
loop_
_entity_poly.entity_id
_entity_poly.type
_entity_poly.pdbx_seq_one_letter_code
_entity_poly.pdbx_strand_id
1 'polypeptide(L)'
;MAYYCFKCGNEVEFAVKGGIMVGRLDACEHCGANLHCCKNCVFYDPGLHNQCREPHTEFIRDREEPNFCSSYEFRNDDTAPKKVSLDAAKSKLADLFKNLK
;
A
#
# COMPACT_ATOMS: atom_id res chain seq x y z
N MET A 1 -10.42 -10.68 7.84
CA MET A 1 -9.90 -9.42 7.29
C MET A 1 -8.40 -9.48 7.40
N ALA A 2 -7.70 -9.47 6.27
CA ALA A 2 -6.25 -9.58 6.21
C ALA A 2 -5.68 -8.22 5.80
N TYR A 3 -4.55 -7.84 6.39
CA TYR A 3 -3.94 -6.54 6.18
C TYR A 3 -2.54 -6.75 5.67
N TYR A 4 -2.16 -6.04 4.61
CA TYR A 4 -0.87 -6.28 3.97
C TYR A 4 -0.04 -5.00 3.91
N CYS A 5 1.24 -5.12 4.23
CA CYS A 5 2.19 -4.03 4.04
C CYS A 5 2.35 -3.70 2.55
N PHE A 6 2.25 -2.43 2.17
CA PHE A 6 2.44 -1.99 0.78
C PHE A 6 3.80 -2.35 0.22
N LYS A 7 4.84 -2.40 1.07
CA LYS A 7 6.23 -2.54 0.64
C LYS A 7 6.64 -3.98 0.44
N CYS A 8 6.44 -4.84 1.44
CA CYS A 8 6.84 -6.25 1.34
C CYS A 8 5.71 -7.19 0.92
N GLY A 9 4.45 -6.76 1.04
CA GLY A 9 3.26 -7.56 0.74
C GLY A 9 2.97 -8.68 1.74
N ASN A 10 3.70 -8.77 2.85
CA ASN A 10 3.40 -9.72 3.91
C ASN A 10 2.19 -9.24 4.72
N GLU A 11 1.47 -10.21 5.31
CA GLU A 11 0.36 -9.93 6.21
C GLU A 11 0.89 -9.25 7.49
N VAL A 12 0.12 -8.29 8.00
CA VAL A 12 0.38 -7.55 9.23
C VAL A 12 -0.62 -8.04 10.26
N GLU A 13 -0.10 -8.68 11.31
CA GLU A 13 -0.93 -9.17 12.40
C GLU A 13 -1.16 -8.06 13.44
N PHE A 14 -2.43 -7.70 13.66
CA PHE A 14 -2.79 -6.74 14.70
C PHE A 14 -3.34 -7.46 15.93
N ALA A 15 -2.82 -7.11 17.11
CA ALA A 15 -3.20 -7.76 18.38
C ALA A 15 -4.67 -7.51 18.79
N VAL A 16 -5.32 -6.48 18.25
CA VAL A 16 -6.67 -6.04 18.67
C VAL A 16 -7.69 -6.34 17.56
N LYS A 17 -8.62 -7.25 17.82
CA LYS A 17 -9.69 -7.64 16.88
C LYS A 17 -10.89 -6.67 16.84
N GLY A 18 -10.92 -5.66 17.72
CA GLY A 18 -12.04 -4.73 17.90
C GLY A 18 -11.98 -3.44 17.08
N GLY A 19 -10.96 -3.27 16.25
CA GLY A 19 -10.73 -2.07 15.44
C GLY A 19 -9.24 -1.93 15.16
N ILE A 20 -8.87 -1.80 13.89
CA ILE A 20 -7.47 -1.67 13.48
C ILE A 20 -7.09 -0.22 13.66
N MET A 21 -6.32 0.06 14.71
CA MET A 21 -5.76 1.38 14.96
C MET A 21 -4.27 1.28 14.78
N VAL A 22 -3.80 1.65 13.59
CA VAL A 22 -2.36 1.73 13.30
C VAL A 22 -1.86 3.07 13.82
N GLY A 23 -0.98 3.01 14.81
CA GLY A 23 -0.28 4.17 15.32
C GLY A 23 0.58 4.80 14.23
N ARG A 24 0.77 6.11 14.31
CA ARG A 24 1.56 6.87 13.33
C ARG A 24 2.98 6.31 13.12
N LEU A 25 3.58 5.76 14.17
CA LEU A 25 4.94 5.21 14.15
C LEU A 25 4.97 3.68 14.07
N ASP A 26 3.81 3.04 13.89
CA ASP A 26 3.78 1.59 13.75
C ASP A 26 4.50 1.20 12.45
N ALA A 27 5.34 0.19 12.56
CA ALA A 27 6.16 -0.30 11.47
C ALA A 27 5.84 -1.77 11.20
N CYS A 28 6.01 -2.17 9.95
CA CYS A 28 5.85 -3.56 9.54
C CYS A 28 6.92 -4.43 10.23
N GLU A 29 6.49 -5.46 10.95
CA GLU A 29 7.39 -6.42 11.61
C GLU A 29 8.33 -7.16 10.63
N HIS A 30 7.95 -7.24 9.36
CA HIS A 30 8.72 -7.97 8.33
C HIS A 30 9.79 -7.13 7.66
N CYS A 31 9.57 -5.82 7.48
CA CYS A 31 10.44 -4.98 6.65
C CYS A 31 10.72 -3.57 7.22
N GLY A 32 10.15 -3.23 8.37
CA GLY A 32 10.33 -1.93 9.02
C GLY A 32 9.64 -0.75 8.33
N ALA A 33 8.91 -0.97 7.24
CA ALA A 33 8.19 0.08 6.55
C ALA A 33 7.08 0.68 7.42
N ASN A 34 6.90 2.00 7.36
CA ASN A 34 5.85 2.69 8.10
C ASN A 34 4.47 2.20 7.66
N LEU A 35 3.65 1.81 8.63
CA LEU A 35 2.31 1.31 8.37
C LEU A 35 1.33 2.45 8.16
N HIS A 36 1.45 3.53 8.93
CA HIS A 36 0.65 4.76 8.77
C HIS A 36 1.25 5.71 7.73
N CYS A 37 1.23 5.26 6.46
CA CYS A 37 1.65 6.06 5.31
C CYS A 37 0.57 6.06 4.23
N CYS A 38 0.64 7.00 3.28
CA CYS A 38 -0.34 7.06 2.20
C CYS A 38 -0.42 5.74 1.42
N LYS A 39 0.69 5.06 1.13
CA LYS A 39 0.67 3.81 0.35
C LYS A 39 -0.05 2.63 1.03
N ASN A 40 -0.27 2.69 2.35
CA ASN A 40 -1.07 1.72 3.10
C ASN A 40 -2.49 2.21 3.42
N CYS A 41 -2.86 3.42 2.98
CA CYS A 41 -4.17 4.00 3.20
C CYS A 41 -5.18 3.50 2.15
N VAL A 42 -6.43 3.24 2.55
CA VAL A 42 -7.52 2.85 1.64
C VAL A 42 -7.86 3.94 0.62
N PHE A 43 -7.61 5.20 0.95
CA PHE A 43 -7.90 6.34 0.09
C PHE A 43 -6.80 6.64 -0.94
N TYR A 44 -5.64 5.99 -0.85
CA TYR A 44 -4.54 6.27 -1.77
C TYR A 44 -4.82 5.74 -3.17
N ASP A 45 -4.73 6.62 -4.16
CA ASP A 45 -4.88 6.29 -5.57
C ASP A 45 -3.84 7.07 -6.40
N PRO A 46 -2.80 6.43 -6.94
CA PRO A 46 -1.76 7.12 -7.70
C PRO A 46 -2.26 7.82 -8.97
N GLY A 47 -3.47 7.51 -9.46
CA GLY A 47 -4.07 8.13 -10.64
C GLY A 47 -4.76 9.48 -10.38
N LEU A 48 -4.91 9.90 -9.12
CA LEU A 48 -5.56 11.16 -8.76
C LEU A 48 -4.54 12.29 -8.56
N HIS A 49 -5.00 13.54 -8.73
CA HIS A 49 -4.15 14.74 -8.66
C HIS A 49 -3.36 14.86 -7.32
N ASN A 50 -4.01 14.63 -6.17
CA ASN A 50 -3.37 14.56 -4.85
C ASN A 50 -3.06 13.12 -4.42
N GLN A 51 -3.20 12.18 -5.34
CA GLN A 51 -3.05 10.75 -5.09
C GLN A 51 -3.93 10.22 -3.94
N CYS A 52 -5.07 10.88 -3.69
CA CYS A 52 -5.97 10.63 -2.58
C CYS A 52 -7.41 10.78 -3.05
N ARG A 53 -8.28 9.83 -2.65
CA ARG A 53 -9.72 9.85 -2.92
C ARG A 53 -10.48 10.78 -1.97
N GLU A 54 -9.95 11.02 -0.78
CA GLU A 54 -10.59 11.89 0.21
C GLU A 54 -10.32 13.38 -0.14
N PRO A 55 -11.35 14.15 -0.50
CA PRO A 55 -11.19 15.56 -0.82
C PRO A 55 -10.74 16.37 0.41
N HIS A 56 -10.09 17.51 0.18
CA HIS A 56 -9.65 18.43 1.24
C HIS A 56 -8.59 17.88 2.22
N THR A 57 -8.03 16.70 1.96
CA THR A 57 -6.86 16.21 2.72
C THR A 57 -5.62 17.05 2.44
N GLU A 58 -4.73 17.14 3.43
CA GLU A 58 -3.43 17.77 3.25
C GLU A 58 -2.62 17.05 2.16
N PHE A 59 -1.80 17.80 1.44
CA PHE A 59 -0.85 17.23 0.50
C PHE A 59 0.32 16.60 1.26
N ILE A 60 0.52 15.30 1.12
CA ILE A 60 1.67 14.58 1.69
C ILE A 60 2.74 14.43 0.62
N ARG A 61 3.94 14.96 0.84
CA ARG A 61 5.01 14.88 -0.15
C ARG A 61 5.59 13.48 -0.29
N ASP A 62 5.94 12.87 0.85
CA ASP A 62 6.45 11.50 0.88
C ASP A 62 5.35 10.53 1.28
N ARG A 63 4.94 9.68 0.35
CA ARG A 63 3.81 8.76 0.49
C ARG A 63 4.19 7.47 1.24
N GLU A 64 5.47 7.22 1.50
CA GLU A 64 5.99 6.07 2.26
C GLU A 64 6.30 6.40 3.73
N GLU A 65 6.45 7.68 4.06
CA GLU A 65 6.75 8.13 5.43
C GLU A 65 5.50 8.27 6.31
N PRO A 66 5.67 8.27 7.66
CA PRO A 66 4.62 8.57 8.59
C PRO A 66 4.03 9.95 8.34
N ASN A 67 2.71 10.07 8.43
CA ASN A 67 2.04 11.36 8.29
C ASN A 67 0.96 11.56 9.37
N PHE A 68 0.38 12.77 9.38
CA PHE A 68 -0.62 13.19 10.36
C PHE A 68 -2.04 13.22 9.77
N CYS A 69 -2.28 12.55 8.64
CA CYS A 69 -3.57 12.58 7.97
C CYS A 69 -4.65 12.03 8.93
N SER A 70 -5.62 12.85 9.29
CA SER A 70 -6.72 12.47 10.17
C SER A 70 -7.72 11.52 9.50
N SER A 71 -7.78 11.53 8.18
CA SER A 71 -8.63 10.64 7.38
C SER A 71 -7.93 9.32 7.02
N TYR A 72 -6.84 8.98 7.71
CA TYR A 72 -6.13 7.74 7.44
C TYR A 72 -6.96 6.54 7.89
N GLU A 73 -7.12 5.57 6.97
CA GLU A 73 -7.65 4.26 7.27
C GLU A 73 -6.77 3.21 6.61
N PHE A 74 -6.34 2.21 7.39
CA PHE A 74 -5.51 1.13 6.87
C PHE A 74 -6.31 0.32 5.85
N ARG A 75 -5.75 0.12 4.65
CA ARG A 75 -6.43 -0.63 3.59
C ARG A 75 -6.67 -2.09 4.02
N ASN A 76 -7.90 -2.54 3.92
CA ASN A 76 -8.22 -3.96 4.02
C ASN A 76 -8.30 -4.55 2.62
N ASP A 77 -7.34 -5.38 2.26
CA ASP A 77 -7.38 -6.15 1.03
C ASP A 77 -7.73 -7.59 1.39
N ASP A 78 -8.90 -8.08 0.96
CA ASP A 78 -9.29 -9.48 1.21
C ASP A 78 -8.42 -10.49 0.42
N THR A 79 -7.60 -10.00 -0.50
CA THR A 79 -6.67 -10.80 -1.29
C THR A 79 -5.23 -10.36 -1.05
N ALA A 80 -4.37 -11.33 -0.73
CA ALA A 80 -2.94 -11.09 -0.65
C ALA A 80 -2.39 -10.45 -1.93
N PRO A 81 -1.46 -9.48 -1.81
CA PRO A 81 -0.85 -8.86 -2.97
C PRO A 81 -0.09 -9.92 -3.78
N LYS A 82 -0.38 -9.98 -5.08
CA LYS A 82 0.31 -10.90 -6.01
C LYS A 82 1.77 -10.48 -6.12
N LYS A 83 2.67 -11.27 -5.53
CA LYS A 83 4.11 -11.19 -5.83
C LYS A 83 4.33 -11.69 -7.26
N VAL A 84 4.40 -10.76 -8.21
CA VAL A 84 4.79 -11.09 -9.59
C VAL A 84 6.31 -11.25 -9.62
N SER A 85 6.80 -12.41 -10.04
CA SER A 85 8.25 -12.59 -10.19
C SER A 85 8.77 -11.71 -11.32
N LEU A 86 9.99 -11.21 -11.15
CA LEU A 86 10.65 -10.36 -12.14
C LEU A 86 10.75 -11.08 -13.50
N ASP A 87 11.05 -12.38 -13.48
CA ASP A 87 11.12 -13.21 -14.68
C ASP A 87 9.76 -13.37 -15.37
N ALA A 88 8.68 -13.55 -14.60
CA ALA A 88 7.34 -13.60 -15.15
C ALA A 88 6.92 -12.25 -15.77
N ALA A 89 7.30 -11.14 -15.14
CA ALA A 89 7.05 -9.81 -15.69
C ALA A 89 7.84 -9.58 -17.00
N LYS A 90 9.12 -9.96 -17.04
CA LYS A 90 9.96 -9.88 -18.24
C LYS A 90 9.43 -10.75 -19.38
N SER A 91 9.02 -11.98 -19.08
CA SER A 91 8.43 -12.89 -20.09
C SER A 91 7.17 -12.29 -20.69
N LYS A 92 6.23 -11.81 -19.85
CA LYS A 92 5.00 -11.17 -20.33
C LYS A 92 5.27 -9.90 -21.13
N LEU A 93 6.29 -9.12 -20.75
CA LEU A 93 6.72 -7.97 -21.53
C LEU A 93 7.20 -8.43 -22.91
N ALA A 94 8.14 -9.38 -22.99
CA ALA A 94 8.64 -9.90 -24.26
C ALA A 94 7.51 -10.44 -25.16
N ASP A 95 6.52 -11.12 -24.57
CA ASP A 95 5.35 -11.61 -25.28
C ASP A 95 4.46 -10.52 -25.90
N LEU A 96 4.41 -9.33 -25.29
CA LEU A 96 3.67 -8.20 -25.86
C LEU A 96 4.39 -7.60 -27.09
N PHE A 97 5.72 -7.60 -27.09
CA PHE A 97 6.53 -6.97 -28.14
C PHE A 97 7.00 -7.93 -29.25
N LYS A 98 6.79 -9.25 -29.12
CA LYS A 98 7.27 -10.25 -30.11
C LYS A 98 6.74 -10.07 -31.54
N ASN A 99 5.67 -9.30 -31.72
CA ASN A 99 5.05 -9.03 -33.02
C ASN A 99 5.15 -7.55 -33.46
N LEU A 100 5.89 -6.71 -32.73
CA LEU A 100 6.17 -5.35 -33.21
C LEU A 100 7.27 -5.43 -34.29
N LYS A 101 6.89 -5.06 -35.52
CA LYS A 101 7.80 -4.80 -36.63
C LYS A 101 8.26 -3.35 -36.61
#